data_AF-A0A1F3BVY7-F1
#
_entry.id   AF-A0A1F3BVY7-F1
#
_cell.length_a   1.000
_cell.length_b   1.000
_cell.length_c   1.000
_cell.angle_alpha   90.00
_cell.angle_beta   90.00
_cell.angle_gamma   90.00
#
_symmetry.space_group_name_H-M   'P 1'
#
loop_
_entity.id
_entity.type
_entity.pdbx_description
1 polymer ?
#
loop_
_entity_poly.entity_id
_entity_poly.type
_entity_poly.pdbx_seq_one_letter_code
_entity_poly.pdbx_strand_id
1 'polypeptide(L)'
;MRWVHPQPAGRMNGLLTCSPVVRLALSVLTLCAIPIARSAAAECTGVLALSEPPGPGAELSGMTGQLRAALSSRDASVLKGEEIRSRMFGSAAPTTLSELDRAYAGALVTHATGEYEQSVRTLRGIVTDLERLPEGPEVFEQWTRAMLRLARVEQELGRGVNAQADLERVVRSQPDTRADPRQFPPSFLALLEDARERLAAAGTHRLTVESRPEARVFVDGREVGMSPVTVNVAPGRHRVGGQRDSVHAPTLITDVTQDRVVQLDMSLAEALRPDAGPGLAISPTGSPERIVTAASRLAFERVVVVSLSKRVDVTYLVAAVYDVRRGAMEREGHLRLADGIPPRGGVDALAAFLLTGERSGLISTPSGSSMHPEASQPAQRAARPDVTVHRHLGFYIRPNLDLGYVSSNAPGRTISGAGLGVDLSLGSAVLENFILAGHVWSGGILSSAASKQVLVNLGPEITWYFMPLNVYLSATLALARLSLYSGGREVSETDYGFGVNLAAGREWWVSDHWGLGVSAQAVFASTPESAPGTVRWTTFGATLAMSATYN
;
A
#
# COMPACT_ATOMS: atom_id res chain seq x y z
N MET A 1 -54.85 -8.20 -66.78
CA MET A 1 -54.30 -6.89 -67.19
C MET A 1 -54.25 -6.01 -65.97
N ARG A 2 -53.18 -5.19 -65.83
CA ARG A 2 -53.03 -4.03 -64.93
C ARG A 2 -52.25 -4.20 -63.61
N TRP A 3 -50.98 -3.79 -63.73
CA TRP A 3 -50.20 -2.91 -62.86
C TRP A 3 -49.56 -3.49 -61.59
N VAL A 4 -48.30 -3.91 -61.79
CA VAL A 4 -47.22 -3.91 -60.81
C VAL A 4 -46.89 -2.46 -60.45
N HIS A 5 -46.92 -2.11 -59.16
CA HIS A 5 -46.31 -0.90 -58.64
C HIS A 5 -45.00 -1.25 -57.89
N PRO A 6 -43.93 -0.47 -58.07
CA PRO A 6 -42.60 -0.74 -57.52
C PRO A 6 -42.48 -0.26 -56.06
N GLN A 7 -41.70 -0.98 -55.25
CA GLN A 7 -41.25 -0.48 -53.96
C GLN A 7 -40.24 0.68 -54.14
N PRO A 8 -40.36 1.78 -53.39
CA PRO A 8 -39.39 2.86 -53.44
C PRO A 8 -38.13 2.53 -52.62
N ALA A 9 -36.99 2.88 -53.22
CA ALA A 9 -35.68 2.91 -52.61
C ALA A 9 -35.58 4.00 -51.52
N GLY A 10 -34.70 3.76 -50.55
CA GLY A 10 -33.91 4.81 -49.91
C GLY A 10 -34.46 5.38 -48.60
N ARG A 11 -34.10 4.74 -47.48
CA ARG A 11 -33.76 5.50 -46.26
C ARG A 11 -32.34 5.12 -45.83
N MET A 12 -31.42 6.05 -46.07
CA MET A 12 -30.12 6.09 -45.42
C MET A 12 -30.34 6.19 -43.90
N ASN A 13 -30.02 5.13 -43.18
CA ASN A 13 -29.78 5.20 -41.74
C ASN A 13 -28.35 4.70 -41.50
N GLY A 14 -27.40 5.62 -41.61
CA GLY A 14 -26.08 5.47 -41.02
C GLY A 14 -26.22 5.57 -39.50
N LEU A 15 -26.46 4.43 -38.86
CA LEU A 15 -26.31 4.28 -37.42
C LEU A 15 -25.05 3.44 -37.20
N LEU A 16 -24.06 4.07 -36.57
CA LEU A 16 -22.87 3.47 -35.99
C LEU A 16 -23.29 2.29 -35.09
N THR A 17 -23.34 1.09 -35.65
CA THR A 17 -23.48 -0.15 -34.88
C THR A 17 -22.12 -0.48 -34.29
N CYS A 18 -21.89 -0.07 -33.04
CA CYS A 18 -20.77 -0.56 -32.25
C CYS A 18 -20.81 -2.09 -32.21
N SER A 19 -19.70 -2.71 -32.66
CA SER A 19 -19.47 -4.15 -32.72
C SER A 19 -19.67 -4.82 -31.35
N PRO A 20 -20.14 -6.09 -31.30
CA PRO A 20 -20.25 -6.88 -30.07
C PRO A 20 -18.93 -6.97 -29.28
N VAL A 21 -17.77 -6.78 -29.92
CA VAL A 21 -16.45 -6.73 -29.26
C VAL A 21 -16.26 -5.47 -28.41
N VAL A 22 -16.82 -4.32 -28.83
CA VAL A 22 -16.82 -3.08 -28.03
C VAL A 22 -17.74 -3.24 -26.81
N ARG A 23 -18.83 -4.00 -26.95
CA ARG A 23 -19.69 -4.36 -25.82
C ARG A 23 -18.98 -5.33 -24.87
N LEU A 24 -18.22 -6.31 -25.36
CA LEU A 24 -17.46 -7.23 -24.51
C LEU A 24 -16.33 -6.51 -23.75
N ALA A 25 -15.63 -5.57 -24.40
CA ALA A 25 -14.62 -4.73 -23.76
C ALA A 25 -15.21 -3.79 -22.68
N LEU A 26 -16.39 -3.19 -22.93
CA LEU A 26 -17.13 -2.45 -21.89
C LEU A 26 -17.70 -3.36 -20.79
N SER A 27 -18.08 -4.60 -21.12
CA SER A 27 -18.64 -5.58 -20.17
C SER A 27 -17.58 -6.15 -19.23
N VAL A 28 -16.35 -6.35 -19.72
CA VAL A 28 -15.20 -6.77 -18.90
C VAL A 28 -14.78 -5.65 -17.94
N LEU A 29 -14.87 -4.38 -18.38
CA LEU A 29 -14.74 -3.20 -17.51
C LEU A 29 -15.84 -3.11 -16.43
N THR A 30 -17.03 -3.69 -16.66
CA THR A 30 -18.10 -3.77 -15.64
C THR A 30 -18.02 -5.03 -14.78
N LEU A 31 -17.44 -6.14 -15.27
CA LEU A 31 -17.26 -7.39 -14.51
C LEU A 31 -16.04 -7.38 -13.58
N CYS A 32 -15.08 -6.46 -13.77
CA CYS A 32 -14.04 -6.17 -12.79
C CYS A 32 -14.50 -5.26 -11.64
N ALA A 33 -15.77 -4.80 -11.67
CA ALA A 33 -16.45 -4.28 -10.51
C ALA A 33 -17.21 -5.39 -9.76
N ILE A 34 -16.56 -6.55 -9.56
CA ILE A 34 -16.83 -7.27 -8.32
C ILE A 34 -16.36 -6.31 -7.23
N PRO A 35 -17.21 -5.82 -6.32
CA PRO A 35 -16.66 -5.24 -5.10
C PRO A 35 -15.81 -6.36 -4.54
N ILE A 36 -14.48 -6.23 -4.64
CA ILE A 36 -13.57 -6.92 -3.72
C ILE A 36 -14.26 -6.67 -2.40
N ALA A 37 -14.81 -7.73 -1.80
CA ALA A 37 -15.36 -7.62 -0.48
C ALA A 37 -14.21 -6.99 0.28
N ARG A 38 -14.35 -5.70 0.59
CA ARG A 38 -13.40 -5.01 1.43
C ARG A 38 -13.31 -5.98 2.58
N SER A 39 -12.13 -6.54 2.81
CA SER A 39 -11.80 -6.88 4.17
C SER A 39 -12.05 -5.57 4.89
N ALA A 40 -13.23 -5.45 5.48
CA ALA A 40 -13.53 -4.42 6.43
C ALA A 40 -12.60 -4.81 7.59
N ALA A 41 -11.33 -4.42 7.48
CA ALA A 41 -10.60 -4.04 8.66
C ALA A 41 -11.59 -3.15 9.41
N ALA A 42 -12.07 -3.64 10.55
CA ALA A 42 -13.10 -2.96 11.31
C ALA A 42 -12.64 -1.51 11.45
N GLU A 43 -13.46 -0.56 11.00
CA GLU A 43 -13.13 0.86 11.17
C GLU A 43 -12.73 1.05 12.64
N CYS A 44 -11.52 1.52 12.90
CA CYS A 44 -11.02 1.68 14.26
C CYS A 44 -11.13 3.16 14.63
N THR A 45 -12.08 3.49 15.50
CA THR A 45 -12.28 4.86 15.98
C THR A 45 -11.59 5.05 17.35
N GLY A 46 -10.57 5.91 17.39
CA GLY A 46 -9.92 6.30 18.64
C GLY A 46 -10.61 7.50 19.31
N VAL A 47 -10.67 7.53 20.64
CA VAL A 47 -11.15 8.71 21.40
C VAL A 47 -10.07 9.13 22.39
N LEU A 48 -9.48 10.29 22.16
CA LEU A 48 -8.27 10.80 22.84
C LEU A 48 -8.53 12.14 23.53
N ALA A 49 -7.94 12.31 24.72
CA ALA A 49 -7.84 13.63 25.35
C ALA A 49 -6.74 14.45 24.66
N LEU A 50 -6.92 15.76 24.51
CA LEU A 50 -6.00 16.66 23.82
C LEU A 50 -5.82 17.94 24.62
N SER A 51 -4.59 18.26 25.01
CA SER A 51 -4.25 19.51 25.67
C SER A 51 -2.80 19.89 25.41
N GLU A 52 -2.45 21.15 25.69
CA GLU A 52 -1.05 21.58 25.63
C GLU A 52 -0.15 20.79 26.59
N PRO A 53 1.15 20.60 26.25
CA PRO A 53 2.12 20.05 27.17
C PRO A 53 2.10 20.78 28.52
N PRO A 54 2.17 20.06 29.65
CA PRO A 54 2.49 18.64 29.77
C PRO A 54 1.29 17.68 29.63
N GLY A 55 0.06 18.20 29.45
CA GLY A 55 -1.20 17.48 29.65
C GLY A 55 -1.46 16.29 28.71
N PRO A 56 -2.64 15.63 28.74
CA PRO A 56 -3.86 16.02 29.46
C PRO A 56 -3.86 15.65 30.94
N GLY A 57 -4.53 16.51 31.73
CA GLY A 57 -4.77 16.29 33.16
C GLY A 57 -5.94 15.34 33.42
N ALA A 58 -6.06 14.88 34.67
CA ALA A 58 -7.03 13.85 35.08
C ALA A 58 -8.51 14.21 34.78
N GLU A 59 -8.88 15.48 34.91
CA GLU A 59 -10.26 15.95 34.68
C GLU A 59 -10.69 15.77 33.21
N LEU A 60 -9.88 16.27 32.27
CA LEU A 60 -10.13 16.13 30.83
C LEU A 60 -10.09 14.66 30.41
N SER A 61 -9.16 13.87 30.94
CA SER A 61 -9.11 12.45 30.64
C SER A 61 -10.33 11.68 31.19
N GLY A 62 -10.86 12.09 32.35
CA GLY A 62 -12.10 11.57 32.91
C GLY A 62 -13.31 11.85 32.01
N MET A 63 -13.48 13.10 31.55
CA MET A 63 -14.54 13.48 30.61
C MET A 63 -14.40 12.77 29.25
N THR A 64 -13.17 12.62 28.76
CA THR A 64 -12.86 11.85 27.54
C THR A 64 -13.27 10.38 27.71
N GLY A 65 -13.01 9.79 28.88
CA GLY A 65 -13.44 8.44 29.22
C GLY A 65 -14.97 8.28 29.18
N GLN A 66 -15.71 9.25 29.73
CA GLN A 66 -17.17 9.27 29.69
C GLN A 66 -17.70 9.37 28.25
N LEU A 67 -17.13 10.27 27.43
CA LEU A 67 -17.51 10.40 26.03
C LEU A 67 -17.20 9.14 25.22
N ARG A 68 -16.02 8.53 25.45
CA ARG A 68 -15.65 7.26 24.81
C ARG A 68 -16.64 6.15 25.16
N ALA A 69 -17.06 6.03 26.42
CA ALA A 69 -18.06 5.05 26.82
C ALA A 69 -19.40 5.28 26.08
N ALA A 70 -19.87 6.52 26.03
CA ALA A 70 -21.09 6.90 25.32
C ALA A 70 -21.04 6.66 23.80
N LEU A 71 -19.86 6.85 23.18
CA LEU A 71 -19.64 6.52 21.77
C LEU A 71 -19.60 5.01 21.55
N SER A 72 -18.88 4.27 22.39
CA SER A 72 -18.73 2.80 22.27
C SER A 72 -20.03 2.02 22.48
N SER A 73 -20.99 2.57 23.23
CA SER A 73 -22.32 1.97 23.37
C SER A 73 -23.20 2.11 22.12
N ARG A 74 -22.81 2.98 21.18
CA ARG A 74 -23.55 3.30 19.95
C ARG A 74 -22.83 2.82 18.69
N ASP A 75 -21.51 2.72 18.74
CA ASP A 75 -20.67 2.29 17.64
C ASP A 75 -19.58 1.33 18.12
N ALA A 76 -19.62 0.09 17.62
CA ALA A 76 -18.67 -0.97 17.95
C ALA A 76 -17.25 -0.71 17.38
N SER A 77 -17.11 0.24 16.45
CA SER A 77 -15.83 0.69 15.87
C SER A 77 -14.92 1.38 16.92
N VAL A 78 -15.52 1.86 18.02
CA VAL A 78 -14.84 2.69 19.01
C VAL A 78 -14.00 1.82 19.95
N LEU A 79 -12.69 2.06 19.94
CA LEU A 79 -11.74 1.28 20.72
C LEU A 79 -11.85 1.57 22.22
N LYS A 80 -11.60 0.55 23.04
CA LYS A 80 -11.50 0.70 24.50
C LYS A 80 -10.23 1.45 24.88
N GLY A 81 -10.25 2.11 26.03
CA GLY A 81 -9.09 2.87 26.54
C GLY A 81 -7.83 2.02 26.73
N GLU A 82 -8.00 0.76 27.16
CA GLU A 82 -6.89 -0.21 27.32
C GLU A 82 -6.23 -0.52 25.98
N GLU A 83 -7.03 -0.76 24.94
CA GLU A 83 -6.53 -1.08 23.60
C GLU A 83 -5.77 0.10 22.99
N ILE A 84 -6.30 1.32 23.13
CA ILE A 84 -5.59 2.53 22.72
C ILE A 84 -4.26 2.66 23.44
N ARG A 85 -4.21 2.37 24.74
CA ARG A 85 -2.98 2.43 25.55
C ARG A 85 -1.93 1.42 25.03
N SER A 86 -2.34 0.18 24.74
CA SER A 86 -1.45 -0.82 24.15
C SER A 86 -0.86 -0.35 22.82
N ARG A 87 -1.68 0.28 21.96
CA ARG A 87 -1.19 0.86 20.70
C ARG A 87 -0.23 2.04 20.90
N MET A 88 -0.40 2.85 21.96
CA MET A 88 0.51 3.96 22.28
C MET A 88 1.90 3.48 22.69
N PHE A 89 1.99 2.34 23.38
CA PHE A 89 3.26 1.67 23.69
C PHE A 89 3.84 0.87 22.51
N GLY A 90 3.27 1.03 21.31
CA GLY A 90 3.73 0.35 20.08
C GLY A 90 3.25 -1.09 19.94
N SER A 91 2.44 -1.61 20.87
CA SER A 91 1.83 -2.93 20.79
C SER A 91 0.57 -2.90 19.92
N ALA A 92 0.70 -2.46 18.66
CA ALA A 92 -0.36 -2.55 17.66
C ALA A 92 -0.54 -3.98 17.13
N ALA A 93 0.37 -4.90 17.46
CA ALA A 93 0.27 -6.30 17.09
C ALA A 93 -0.83 -6.98 17.92
N PRO A 94 -1.74 -7.75 17.29
CA PRO A 94 -2.74 -8.54 18.00
C PRO A 94 -2.13 -9.70 18.81
N THR A 95 -0.82 -9.93 18.70
CA THR A 95 -0.11 -11.09 19.24
C THR A 95 1.01 -10.66 20.18
N THR A 96 1.01 -11.25 21.38
CA THR A 96 2.02 -11.00 22.42
C THR A 96 3.29 -11.80 22.19
N LEU A 97 4.41 -11.34 22.76
CA LEU A 97 5.68 -12.06 22.69
C LEU A 97 5.58 -13.51 23.24
N SER A 98 4.78 -13.73 24.29
CA SER A 98 4.52 -15.06 24.85
C SER A 98 3.70 -15.96 23.92
N GLU A 99 2.79 -15.40 23.12
CA GLU A 99 2.05 -16.16 22.11
C GLU A 99 2.95 -16.55 20.94
N LEU A 100 3.85 -15.66 20.53
CA LEU A 100 4.86 -15.94 19.49
C LEU A 100 5.84 -17.03 19.94
N ASP A 101 6.26 -17.02 21.20
CA ASP A 101 7.10 -18.10 21.77
C ASP A 101 6.38 -19.47 21.75
N ARG A 102 5.09 -19.49 22.08
CA ARG A 102 4.26 -20.71 21.99
C ARG A 102 4.10 -21.18 20.54
N ALA A 103 3.89 -20.26 19.61
CA ALA A 103 3.83 -20.57 18.18
C ALA A 103 5.17 -21.11 17.65
N TYR A 104 6.30 -20.56 18.12
CA TYR A 104 7.64 -21.05 17.80
C TYR A 104 7.83 -22.50 18.26
N ALA A 105 7.45 -22.82 19.50
CA ALA A 105 7.48 -24.20 20.00
C ALA A 105 6.63 -25.15 19.13
N GLY A 106 5.44 -24.71 18.70
CA GLY A 106 4.61 -25.44 17.73
C GLY A 106 5.31 -25.68 16.39
N ALA A 107 5.98 -24.65 15.85
CA ALA A 107 6.74 -24.77 14.61
C ALA A 107 7.89 -25.78 14.69
N LEU A 108 8.52 -25.94 15.87
CA LEU A 108 9.54 -26.97 16.10
C LEU A 108 8.96 -28.38 16.11
N VAL A 109 7.75 -28.57 16.65
CA VAL A 109 7.06 -29.87 16.62
C VAL A 109 6.72 -30.24 15.18
N THR A 110 6.14 -29.32 14.42
CA THR A 110 5.84 -29.49 12.99
C THR A 110 7.10 -29.76 12.17
N HIS A 111 8.22 -29.11 12.51
CA HIS A 111 9.52 -29.41 11.91
C HIS A 111 9.94 -30.86 12.21
N ALA A 112 9.88 -31.28 13.48
CA ALA A 112 10.28 -32.62 13.90
C ALA A 112 9.42 -33.75 13.29
N THR A 113 8.16 -33.48 12.95
CA THR A 113 7.27 -34.45 12.26
C THR A 113 7.45 -34.48 10.74
N GLY A 114 8.36 -33.66 10.19
CA GLY A 114 8.66 -33.61 8.75
C GLY A 114 7.73 -32.70 7.93
N GLU A 115 6.87 -31.92 8.57
CA GLU A 115 5.96 -30.97 7.93
C GLU A 115 6.65 -29.63 7.64
N TYR A 116 7.78 -29.68 6.92
CA TYR A 116 8.68 -28.53 6.73
C TYR A 116 7.99 -27.27 6.16
N GLU A 117 7.10 -27.41 5.17
CA GLU A 117 6.39 -26.27 4.56
C GLU A 117 5.49 -25.53 5.54
N GLN A 118 4.83 -26.27 6.43
CA GLN A 118 4.00 -25.66 7.47
C GLN A 118 4.88 -24.95 8.50
N SER A 119 5.99 -25.58 8.90
CA SER A 119 6.98 -24.94 9.78
C SER A 119 7.52 -23.63 9.19
N VAL A 120 7.88 -23.61 7.89
CA VAL A 120 8.28 -22.40 7.17
C VAL A 120 7.20 -21.32 7.22
N ARG A 121 5.94 -21.66 6.90
CA ARG A 121 4.84 -20.68 6.93
C ARG A 121 4.67 -20.09 8.33
N THR A 122 4.68 -20.91 9.36
CA THR A 122 4.55 -20.46 10.75
C THR A 122 5.73 -19.60 11.18
N LEU A 123 6.98 -20.01 10.89
CA LEU A 123 8.18 -19.25 11.24
C LEU A 123 8.25 -17.90 10.53
N ARG A 124 7.86 -17.82 9.24
CA ARG A 124 7.76 -16.54 8.51
C ARG A 124 6.70 -15.63 9.11
N GLY A 125 5.56 -16.19 9.52
CA GLY A 125 4.51 -15.45 10.24
C GLY A 125 5.05 -14.87 11.55
N ILE A 126 5.74 -15.70 12.36
CA ILE A 126 6.36 -15.28 13.62
C ILE A 126 7.38 -14.16 13.37
N VAL A 127 8.27 -14.30 12.39
CA VAL A 127 9.24 -13.25 12.03
C VAL A 127 8.52 -11.95 11.65
N THR A 128 7.46 -12.04 10.84
CA THR A 128 6.67 -10.87 10.43
C THR A 128 6.03 -10.16 11.63
N ASP A 129 5.50 -10.92 12.59
CA ASP A 129 4.87 -10.35 13.78
C ASP A 129 5.88 -9.80 14.78
N LEU A 130 7.03 -10.46 14.97
CA LEU A 130 8.15 -9.94 15.76
C LEU A 130 8.67 -8.61 15.20
N GLU A 131 8.69 -8.46 13.87
CA GLU A 131 9.12 -7.21 13.22
C GLU A 131 8.13 -6.05 13.37
N ARG A 132 6.90 -6.34 13.81
CA ARG A 132 5.86 -5.35 14.12
C ARG A 132 5.82 -4.98 15.61
N LEU A 133 6.43 -5.79 16.47
CA LEU A 133 6.53 -5.48 17.89
C LEU A 133 7.51 -4.32 18.12
N PRO A 134 7.34 -3.56 19.23
CA PRO A 134 8.33 -2.57 19.64
C PRO A 134 9.71 -3.20 19.77
N GLU A 135 10.73 -2.50 19.28
CA GLU A 135 12.12 -2.97 19.34
C GLU A 135 12.59 -3.09 20.79
N GLY A 136 13.34 -4.15 21.07
CA GLY A 136 13.82 -4.47 22.40
C GLY A 136 14.66 -5.76 22.39
N PRO A 137 15.49 -5.97 23.42
CA PRO A 137 16.41 -7.09 23.47
C PRO A 137 15.70 -8.46 23.41
N GLU A 138 14.56 -8.61 24.09
CA GLU A 138 13.79 -9.87 24.10
C GLU A 138 13.17 -10.17 22.74
N VAL A 139 12.62 -9.15 22.06
CA VAL A 139 12.06 -9.28 20.70
C VAL A 139 13.17 -9.66 19.72
N PHE A 140 14.34 -9.02 19.84
CA PHE A 140 15.49 -9.30 19.00
C PHE A 140 16.05 -10.71 19.19
N GLU A 141 16.11 -11.20 20.43
CA GLU A 141 16.53 -12.57 20.73
C GLU A 141 15.58 -13.60 20.10
N GLN A 142 14.26 -13.41 20.27
CA GLN A 142 13.27 -14.29 19.66
C GLN A 142 13.32 -14.24 18.13
N TRP A 143 13.50 -13.05 17.54
CA TRP A 143 13.63 -12.87 16.09
C TRP A 143 14.86 -13.61 15.55
N THR A 144 16.01 -13.47 16.23
CA THR A 144 17.25 -14.15 15.84
C THR A 144 17.07 -15.67 15.88
N ARG A 145 16.49 -16.20 16.96
CA ARG A 145 16.21 -17.63 17.12
C ARG A 145 15.22 -18.16 16.08
N ALA A 146 14.19 -17.37 15.74
CA ALA A 146 13.20 -17.70 14.71
C ALA A 146 13.83 -17.71 13.31
N MET A 147 14.64 -16.72 12.98
CA MET A 147 15.34 -16.61 11.70
C MET A 147 16.36 -17.74 11.48
N LEU A 148 17.17 -18.07 12.49
CA LEU A 148 18.10 -19.21 12.39
C LEU A 148 17.35 -20.52 12.16
N ARG A 149 16.20 -20.71 12.82
CA ARG A 149 15.36 -21.89 12.61
C ARG A 149 14.72 -21.89 11.23
N LEU A 150 14.20 -20.76 10.77
CA LEU A 150 13.62 -20.61 9.43
C LEU A 150 14.63 -20.97 8.34
N ALA A 151 15.83 -20.37 8.41
CA ALA A 151 16.91 -20.67 7.48
C ALA A 151 17.28 -22.16 7.48
N ARG A 152 17.24 -22.81 8.66
CA ARG A 152 17.51 -24.26 8.76
C ARG A 152 16.46 -25.09 8.04
N VAL A 153 15.18 -24.78 8.21
CA VAL A 153 14.09 -25.51 7.54
C VAL A 153 14.11 -25.26 6.03
N GLU A 154 14.40 -24.02 5.59
CA GLU A 154 14.61 -23.70 4.17
C GLU A 154 15.75 -24.50 3.55
N GLN A 155 16.87 -24.64 4.28
CA GLN A 155 18.02 -25.44 3.83
C GLN A 155 17.63 -26.92 3.64
N GLU A 156 16.88 -27.50 4.58
CA GLU A 156 16.42 -28.91 4.49
C GLU A 156 15.45 -29.14 3.33
N LEU A 157 14.65 -28.14 2.96
CA LEU A 157 13.80 -28.15 1.77
C LEU A 157 14.58 -27.97 0.45
N GLY A 158 15.91 -27.83 0.51
CA GLY A 158 16.74 -27.56 -0.67
C GLY A 158 16.67 -26.12 -1.17
N ARG A 159 16.06 -25.21 -0.40
CA ARG A 159 15.90 -23.77 -0.75
C ARG A 159 17.09 -22.97 -0.25
N GLY A 160 18.30 -23.36 -0.70
CA GLY A 160 19.56 -22.76 -0.25
C GLY A 160 19.62 -21.24 -0.45
N VAL A 161 19.01 -20.71 -1.50
CA VAL A 161 18.93 -19.26 -1.76
C VAL A 161 18.14 -18.54 -0.66
N ASN A 162 17.00 -19.09 -0.24
CA ASN A 162 16.19 -18.49 0.83
C ASN A 162 16.91 -18.59 2.18
N ALA A 163 17.47 -19.77 2.49
CA ALA A 163 18.23 -19.98 3.71
C ALA A 163 19.40 -18.99 3.82
N GLN A 164 20.13 -18.80 2.73
CA GLN A 164 21.22 -17.85 2.65
C GLN A 164 20.74 -16.40 2.86
N ALA A 165 19.64 -15.99 2.20
CA ALA A 165 19.08 -14.66 2.37
C ALA A 165 18.63 -14.40 3.83
N ASP A 166 18.04 -15.40 4.49
CA ASP A 166 17.65 -15.31 5.90
C ASP A 166 18.88 -15.19 6.82
N LEU A 167 19.94 -15.96 6.57
CA LEU A 167 21.19 -15.86 7.33
C LEU A 167 21.89 -14.52 7.13
N GLU A 168 21.92 -13.99 5.91
CA GLU A 168 22.46 -12.66 5.63
C GLU A 168 21.67 -11.57 6.37
N ARG A 169 20.36 -11.72 6.57
CA ARG A 169 19.59 -10.81 7.41
C ARG A 169 19.99 -10.87 8.88
N VAL A 170 20.25 -12.06 9.42
CA VAL A 170 20.71 -12.25 10.81
C VAL A 170 22.10 -11.65 11.00
N VAL A 171 23.04 -11.98 10.11
CA VAL A 171 24.42 -11.47 10.20
C VAL A 171 24.46 -9.94 10.01
N ARG A 172 23.62 -9.39 9.13
CA ARG A 172 23.52 -7.93 8.95
C ARG A 172 23.07 -7.22 10.22
N SER A 173 22.14 -7.80 10.99
CA SER A 173 21.66 -7.21 12.25
C SER A 173 22.63 -7.45 13.42
N GLN A 174 23.25 -8.63 13.48
CA GLN A 174 24.23 -9.02 14.50
C GLN A 174 25.40 -9.81 13.86
N PRO A 175 26.50 -9.14 13.49
CA PRO A 175 27.63 -9.77 12.80
C PRO A 175 28.29 -10.93 13.58
N ASP A 176 28.20 -10.90 14.90
CA ASP A 176 28.76 -11.88 15.82
C ASP A 176 27.79 -13.01 16.21
N THR A 177 26.59 -13.10 15.61
CA THR A 177 25.61 -14.15 15.92
C THR A 177 26.26 -15.52 15.81
N ARG A 178 26.05 -16.41 16.79
CA ARG A 178 26.54 -17.80 16.77
C ARG A 178 25.38 -18.78 16.77
N ALA A 179 25.51 -19.86 16.02
CA ALA A 179 24.59 -20.99 16.06
C ALA A 179 25.20 -22.13 16.90
N ASP A 180 24.38 -22.77 17.75
CA ASP A 180 24.82 -23.89 18.58
C ASP A 180 25.07 -25.15 17.71
N PRO A 181 26.31 -25.69 17.66
CA PRO A 181 26.62 -26.89 16.88
C PRO A 181 25.84 -28.15 17.31
N ARG A 182 25.27 -28.15 18.51
CA ARG A 182 24.39 -29.24 18.97
C ARG A 182 22.99 -29.17 18.35
N GLN A 183 22.59 -27.99 17.89
CA GLN A 183 21.26 -27.73 17.31
C GLN A 183 21.28 -27.59 15.79
N PHE A 184 22.43 -27.22 15.22
CA PHE A 184 22.60 -26.97 13.80
C PHE A 184 23.76 -27.80 13.23
N PRO A 185 23.56 -28.50 12.09
CA PRO A 185 24.60 -29.34 11.51
C PRO A 185 25.75 -28.53 10.89
N PRO A 186 26.93 -29.14 10.65
CA PRO A 186 28.07 -28.45 10.06
C PRO A 186 27.78 -27.75 8.72
N SER A 187 26.90 -28.32 7.88
CA SER A 187 26.50 -27.70 6.62
C SER A 187 25.71 -26.40 6.80
N PHE A 188 24.94 -26.26 7.88
CA PHE A 188 24.27 -25.02 8.23
C PHE A 188 25.26 -23.99 8.76
N LEU A 189 26.19 -24.42 9.63
CA LEU A 189 27.25 -23.55 10.14
C LEU A 189 28.09 -22.97 9.00
N ALA A 190 28.41 -23.77 7.98
CA ALA A 190 29.11 -23.32 6.79
C ALA A 190 28.33 -22.24 6.01
N LEU A 191 26.99 -22.36 5.89
CA LEU A 191 26.16 -21.31 5.28
C LEU A 191 26.17 -20.00 6.10
N LEU A 192 26.17 -20.11 7.43
CA LEU A 192 26.26 -18.94 8.30
C LEU A 192 27.62 -18.23 8.15
N GLU A 193 28.72 -18.98 8.05
CA GLU A 193 30.05 -18.42 7.74
C GLU A 193 30.07 -17.76 6.35
N ASP A 194 29.52 -18.41 5.32
CA ASP A 194 29.42 -17.83 3.96
C ASP A 194 28.61 -16.52 3.95
N ALA A 195 27.52 -16.43 4.72
CA ALA A 195 26.79 -15.18 4.91
C ALA A 195 27.65 -14.07 5.52
N ARG A 196 28.54 -14.39 6.48
CA ARG A 196 29.50 -13.41 7.03
C ARG A 196 30.53 -12.98 6.01
N GLU A 197 31.11 -13.92 5.28
CA GLU A 197 32.13 -13.64 4.26
C GLU A 197 31.58 -12.73 3.15
N ARG A 198 30.36 -13.01 2.67
CA ARG A 198 29.69 -12.18 1.65
C ARG A 198 29.42 -10.76 2.11
N LEU A 199 28.91 -10.59 3.34
CA LEU A 199 28.65 -9.26 3.89
C LEU A 199 29.95 -8.51 4.19
N ALA A 200 31.00 -9.20 4.65
CA ALA A 200 32.32 -8.60 4.83
C ALA A 200 32.92 -8.14 3.49
N ALA A 201 32.77 -8.93 2.43
CA ALA A 201 33.22 -8.59 1.08
C ALA A 201 32.49 -7.38 0.48
N ALA A 202 31.23 -7.15 0.86
CA ALA A 202 30.45 -5.97 0.46
C ALA A 202 30.92 -4.67 1.13
N GLY A 203 31.72 -4.75 2.20
CA GLY A 203 32.17 -3.61 2.99
C GLY A 203 31.08 -3.08 3.93
N THR A 204 31.32 -1.88 4.48
CA THR A 204 30.37 -1.23 5.40
C THR A 204 30.24 0.26 5.09
N HIS A 205 29.08 0.83 5.40
CA HIS A 205 28.82 2.27 5.35
C HIS A 205 28.46 2.80 6.74
N ARG A 206 28.74 4.08 6.97
CA ARG A 206 28.35 4.75 8.20
C ARG A 206 26.87 5.12 8.16
N LEU A 207 26.10 4.58 9.09
CA LEU A 207 24.75 5.01 9.39
C LEU A 207 24.77 5.86 10.66
N THR A 208 24.46 7.15 10.51
CA THR A 208 24.31 8.08 11.64
C THR A 208 22.84 8.27 11.94
N VAL A 209 22.43 8.03 13.18
CA VAL A 209 21.05 8.21 13.63
C VAL A 209 21.03 9.35 14.63
N GLU A 210 20.28 10.39 14.28
CA GLU A 210 20.05 11.57 15.11
C GLU A 210 18.59 11.56 15.58
N SER A 211 18.34 12.09 16.76
CA SER A 211 16.97 12.33 17.22
C SER A 211 16.91 13.56 18.11
N ARG A 212 15.75 14.20 18.13
CA ARG A 212 15.43 15.27 19.07
C ARG A 212 14.07 15.01 19.67
N PRO A 213 13.98 14.87 21.01
CA PRO A 213 15.07 14.61 21.99
C PRO A 213 15.96 13.38 21.71
N GLU A 214 17.03 13.21 22.51
CA GLU A 214 17.83 11.98 22.57
C GLU A 214 16.95 10.75 22.87
N ALA A 215 17.27 9.65 22.20
CA ALA A 215 16.54 8.39 22.29
C ALA A 215 17.52 7.22 22.16
N ARG A 216 17.16 6.09 22.76
CA ARG A 216 17.82 4.81 22.53
C ARG A 216 17.51 4.37 21.10
N VAL A 217 18.53 4.08 20.32
CA VAL A 217 18.42 3.73 18.90
C VAL A 217 18.58 2.22 18.74
N PHE A 218 17.75 1.65 17.86
CA PHE A 218 17.87 0.27 17.42
C PHE A 218 18.04 0.23 15.90
N VAL A 219 18.89 -0.67 15.44
CA VAL A 219 19.08 -0.96 14.02
C VAL A 219 18.82 -2.45 13.80
N ASP A 220 17.86 -2.76 12.93
CA ASP A 220 17.33 -4.10 12.67
C ASP A 220 16.86 -4.83 13.93
N GLY A 221 16.34 -4.07 14.90
CA GLY A 221 15.90 -4.56 16.21
C GLY A 221 17.01 -4.68 17.26
N ARG A 222 18.29 -4.54 16.88
CA ARG A 222 19.41 -4.57 17.82
C ARG A 222 19.66 -3.17 18.40
N GLU A 223 19.78 -3.07 19.72
CA GLU A 223 20.17 -1.81 20.38
C GLU A 223 21.61 -1.43 19.96
N VAL A 224 21.79 -0.19 19.49
CA VAL A 224 23.08 0.33 19.04
C VAL A 224 23.63 1.46 19.91
N GLY A 225 22.81 2.09 20.75
CA GLY A 225 23.23 3.14 21.67
C GLY A 225 22.22 4.30 21.77
N MET A 226 22.62 5.40 22.41
CA MET A 226 21.82 6.63 22.49
C MET A 226 22.14 7.55 21.32
N SER A 227 21.14 8.20 20.73
CA SER A 227 21.34 9.22 19.70
C SER A 227 21.98 10.49 20.27
N PRO A 228 22.83 11.21 19.49
CA PRO A 228 23.31 10.84 18.16
C PRO A 228 24.29 9.65 18.22
N VAL A 229 24.07 8.66 17.37
CA VAL A 229 24.92 7.46 17.29
C VAL A 229 25.33 7.19 15.84
N THR A 230 26.58 6.80 15.64
CA THR A 230 27.08 6.35 14.33
C THR A 230 27.48 4.88 14.44
N VAL A 231 26.94 4.05 13.55
CA VAL A 231 27.30 2.63 13.43
C VAL A 231 27.71 2.29 12.01
N ASN A 232 28.63 1.34 11.86
CA ASN A 232 28.95 0.78 10.55
C ASN A 232 28.00 -0.39 10.28
N VAL A 233 27.33 -0.33 9.13
CA VAL A 233 26.38 -1.37 8.71
C VAL A 233 26.76 -1.86 7.31
N ALA A 234 26.50 -3.14 7.04
CA ALA A 234 26.68 -3.68 5.70
C ALA A 234 25.66 -3.04 4.73
N PRO A 235 25.93 -2.99 3.41
CA PRO A 235 24.98 -2.43 2.47
C PRO A 235 23.61 -3.13 2.50
N GLY A 236 22.56 -2.35 2.28
CA GLY A 236 21.20 -2.83 2.08
C GLY A 236 20.15 -2.15 2.95
N ARG A 237 18.99 -2.81 3.05
CA ARG A 237 17.80 -2.28 3.73
C ARG A 237 17.87 -2.52 5.23
N HIS A 238 17.85 -1.44 6.00
CA HIS A 238 17.87 -1.44 7.47
C HIS A 238 16.60 -0.85 8.05
N ARG A 239 16.14 -1.44 9.15
CA ARG A 239 15.12 -0.86 10.04
C ARG A 239 15.82 -0.04 11.10
N VAL A 240 15.37 1.18 11.33
CA VAL A 240 15.91 2.09 12.34
C VAL A 240 14.76 2.58 13.19
N GLY A 241 14.76 2.25 14.46
CA GLY A 241 13.80 2.79 15.40
C GLY A 241 14.47 3.46 16.58
N GLY A 242 13.64 4.14 17.37
CA GLY A 242 14.05 4.86 18.56
C GLY A 242 13.13 4.52 19.72
N GLN A 243 13.62 4.63 20.94
CA GLN A 243 12.82 4.53 22.15
C GLN A 243 13.26 5.61 23.13
N ARG A 244 12.29 6.29 23.72
CA ARG A 244 12.51 7.14 24.89
C ARG A 244 11.48 6.76 25.94
N ASP A 245 11.97 6.49 27.15
CA ASP A 245 11.17 5.94 28.24
C ASP A 245 10.41 4.67 27.77
N SER A 246 9.09 4.65 27.90
CA SER A 246 8.24 3.56 27.42
C SER A 246 7.71 3.74 25.99
N VAL A 247 8.12 4.80 25.27
CA VAL A 247 7.54 5.15 23.97
C VAL A 247 8.55 4.99 22.85
N HIS A 248 8.15 4.24 21.81
CA HIS A 248 8.96 4.03 20.62
C HIS A 248 8.67 5.08 19.54
N ALA A 249 9.67 5.47 18.77
CA ALA A 249 9.51 6.19 17.51
C ALA A 249 8.88 5.26 16.45
N PRO A 250 8.35 5.79 15.34
CA PRO A 250 8.07 4.96 14.18
C PRO A 250 9.36 4.32 13.66
N THR A 251 9.34 3.03 13.35
CA THR A 251 10.46 2.37 12.68
C THR A 251 10.57 2.93 11.26
N LEU A 252 11.71 3.54 10.96
CA LEU A 252 12.08 4.00 9.62
C LEU A 252 12.77 2.87 8.89
N ILE A 253 12.44 2.69 7.61
CA ILE A 253 13.17 1.75 6.76
C ILE A 253 14.03 2.56 5.80
N THR A 254 15.32 2.29 5.79
CA THR A 254 16.30 3.01 5.00
C THR A 254 17.17 2.05 4.22
N ASP A 255 17.44 2.38 2.95
CA ASP A 255 18.44 1.67 2.16
C ASP A 255 19.81 2.35 2.34
N VAL A 256 20.82 1.58 2.72
CA VAL A 256 22.17 2.06 2.99
C VAL A 256 23.09 1.50 1.91
N THR A 257 23.31 2.29 0.87
CA THR A 257 24.26 2.00 -0.23
C THR A 257 25.49 2.91 -0.19
N GLN A 258 25.48 3.87 0.72
CA GLN A 258 26.54 4.84 1.02
C GLN A 258 26.34 5.38 2.43
N ASP A 259 27.30 6.14 2.96
CA ASP A 259 27.16 6.83 4.24
C ASP A 259 25.85 7.64 4.30
N ARG A 260 25.08 7.47 5.36
CA ARG A 260 23.72 8.01 5.47
C ARG A 260 23.41 8.53 6.87
N VAL A 261 22.64 9.61 6.91
CA VAL A 261 22.08 10.17 8.15
C VAL A 261 20.57 9.94 8.17
N VAL A 262 20.05 9.47 9.29
CA VAL A 262 18.62 9.24 9.55
C VAL A 262 18.20 10.09 10.75
N GLN A 263 17.08 10.79 10.62
CA GLN A 263 16.49 11.60 11.68
C GLN A 263 15.26 10.88 12.25
N LEU A 264 15.30 10.56 13.54
CA LEU A 264 14.15 10.04 14.28
C LEU A 264 13.40 11.20 14.93
N ASP A 265 12.16 11.41 14.51
CA ASP A 265 11.25 12.38 15.12
C ASP A 265 10.59 11.77 16.36
N MET A 266 11.07 12.17 17.54
CA MET A 266 10.53 11.74 18.82
C MET A 266 9.38 12.63 19.31
N SER A 267 9.04 13.71 18.61
CA SER A 267 8.03 14.69 19.05
C SER A 267 6.61 14.12 19.11
N LEU A 268 6.32 13.11 18.28
CA LEU A 268 5.06 12.38 18.32
C LEU A 268 5.02 11.38 19.48
N ALA A 269 6.13 10.68 19.73
CA ALA A 269 6.27 9.78 20.87
C ALA A 269 6.13 10.55 22.19
N GLU A 270 6.79 11.71 22.31
CA GLU A 270 6.66 12.61 23.46
C GLU A 270 5.28 13.23 23.61
N ALA A 271 4.44 13.21 22.58
CA ALA A 271 3.08 13.70 22.68
C ALA A 271 2.12 12.66 23.27
N LEU A 272 2.44 11.36 23.20
CA LEU A 272 1.55 10.30 23.70
C LEU A 272 1.50 10.32 25.23
N ARG A 273 0.28 10.23 25.80
CA ARG A 273 0.03 10.22 27.24
C ARG A 273 -0.84 9.00 27.60
N PRO A 274 -0.23 7.86 27.94
CA PRO A 274 -0.97 6.61 28.19
C PRO A 274 -1.58 6.52 29.61
N ASP A 275 -0.99 7.19 30.60
CA ASP A 275 -1.18 6.86 32.03
C ASP A 275 -2.38 7.55 32.70
N ALA A 276 -2.78 8.73 32.25
CA ALA A 276 -3.94 9.47 32.80
C ALA A 276 -5.25 9.15 32.07
N GLY A 277 -5.27 8.14 31.19
CA GLY A 277 -6.22 7.97 30.10
C GLY A 277 -5.56 8.37 28.77
N PRO A 278 -5.80 7.63 27.67
CA PRO A 278 -5.05 7.84 26.45
C PRO A 278 -5.32 9.24 25.89
N GLY A 279 -4.25 9.99 25.70
CA GLY A 279 -4.32 11.35 25.20
C GLY A 279 -3.05 11.83 24.51
N LEU A 280 -3.09 13.09 24.10
CA LEU A 280 -2.07 13.79 23.34
C LEU A 280 -1.73 15.13 24.00
N ALA A 281 -0.44 15.33 24.27
CA ALA A 281 0.15 16.57 24.73
C ALA A 281 0.45 17.49 23.53
N ILE A 282 -0.59 17.93 22.83
CA ILE A 282 -0.50 18.78 21.63
C ILE A 282 -1.49 19.94 21.79
N SER A 283 -1.10 21.14 21.37
CA SER A 283 -1.98 22.31 21.42
C SER A 283 -3.26 22.08 20.59
N PRO A 284 -4.47 22.23 21.19
CA PRO A 284 -5.74 22.07 20.48
C PRO A 284 -5.94 23.08 19.34
N THR A 285 -5.30 24.24 19.42
CA THR A 285 -5.31 25.29 18.38
C THR A 285 -4.18 25.12 17.35
N GLY A 286 -3.34 24.10 17.51
CA GLY A 286 -2.23 23.80 16.61
C GLY A 286 -2.67 23.11 15.30
N SER A 287 -1.69 22.75 14.46
CA SER A 287 -1.95 22.11 13.17
C SER A 287 -2.64 20.75 13.33
N PRO A 288 -3.85 20.54 12.76
CA PRO A 288 -4.58 19.26 12.75
C PRO A 288 -3.74 18.06 12.28
N GLU A 289 -2.71 18.34 11.49
CA GLU A 289 -1.73 17.38 10.99
C GLU A 289 -1.13 16.52 12.11
N ARG A 290 -0.77 17.09 13.27
CA ARG A 290 -0.17 16.31 14.36
C ARG A 290 -1.16 15.32 14.98
N ILE A 291 -2.44 15.67 15.02
CA ILE A 291 -3.52 14.78 15.50
C ILE A 291 -3.70 13.62 14.51
N VAL A 292 -3.76 13.92 13.22
CA VAL A 292 -3.89 12.91 12.15
C VAL A 292 -2.68 11.98 12.13
N THR A 293 -1.45 12.50 12.27
CA THR A 293 -0.24 11.68 12.35
C THR A 293 -0.26 10.77 13.58
N ALA A 294 -0.67 11.28 14.75
CA ALA A 294 -0.83 10.46 15.96
C ALA A 294 -1.87 9.36 15.76
N ALA A 295 -3.02 9.68 15.19
CA ALA A 295 -4.10 8.74 14.94
C ALA A 295 -3.70 7.66 13.93
N SER A 296 -3.02 8.04 12.85
CA SER A 296 -2.48 7.10 11.85
C SER A 296 -1.48 6.13 12.47
N ARG A 297 -0.57 6.62 13.33
CA ARG A 297 0.37 5.78 14.09
C ARG A 297 -0.35 4.77 14.98
N LEU A 298 -1.47 5.16 15.58
CA LEU A 298 -2.29 4.28 16.43
C LEU A 298 -3.25 3.38 15.62
N ALA A 299 -3.09 3.33 14.30
CA ALA A 299 -3.92 2.58 13.37
C ALA A 299 -5.43 2.90 13.53
N PHE A 300 -5.74 4.18 13.70
CA PHE A 300 -7.11 4.68 13.67
C PHE A 300 -7.51 5.05 12.25
N GLU A 301 -8.74 4.74 11.87
CA GLU A 301 -9.32 5.25 10.62
C GLU A 301 -10.06 6.58 10.86
N ARG A 302 -10.57 6.75 12.08
CA ARG A 302 -11.19 7.98 12.58
C ARG A 302 -10.68 8.27 13.99
N VAL A 303 -10.55 9.55 14.34
CA VAL A 303 -10.21 9.94 15.71
C VAL A 303 -11.13 11.04 16.21
N VAL A 304 -11.64 10.86 17.42
CA VAL A 304 -12.31 11.91 18.20
C VAL A 304 -11.29 12.45 19.18
N VAL A 305 -10.94 13.73 19.07
CA VAL A 305 -10.13 14.42 20.07
C VAL A 305 -11.02 15.28 20.95
N VAL A 306 -10.73 15.27 22.25
CA VAL A 306 -11.50 15.98 23.27
C VAL A 306 -10.58 16.96 23.97
N SER A 307 -10.95 18.23 24.02
CA SER A 307 -10.16 19.30 24.64
C SER A 307 -11.03 20.25 25.45
N LEU A 308 -10.39 21.08 26.28
CA LEU A 308 -11.06 22.18 26.97
C LEU A 308 -10.75 23.50 26.26
N SER A 309 -11.78 24.31 26.02
CA SER A 309 -11.66 25.66 25.48
C SER A 309 -12.35 26.64 26.41
N LYS A 310 -11.62 27.65 26.90
CA LYS A 310 -12.19 28.74 27.70
C LYS A 310 -12.44 29.97 26.83
N ARG A 311 -13.67 30.49 26.81
CA ARG A 311 -14.05 31.71 26.08
C ARG A 311 -14.81 32.63 27.01
N VAL A 312 -14.29 33.84 27.24
CA VAL A 312 -15.00 34.95 27.95
C VAL A 312 -15.78 34.44 29.19
N ASP A 313 -15.07 33.71 30.06
CA ASP A 313 -15.56 33.08 31.32
C ASP A 313 -16.46 31.83 31.23
N VAL A 314 -16.62 31.24 30.04
CA VAL A 314 -17.28 29.95 29.87
C VAL A 314 -16.27 28.89 29.44
N THR A 315 -16.24 27.75 30.13
CA THR A 315 -15.46 26.58 29.73
C THR A 315 -16.32 25.66 28.89
N TYR A 316 -15.79 25.23 27.75
CA TYR A 316 -16.40 24.26 26.85
C TYR A 316 -15.56 22.99 26.79
N LEU A 317 -16.24 21.85 26.83
CA LEU A 317 -15.70 20.59 26.36
C LEU A 317 -15.90 20.55 24.84
N VAL A 318 -14.80 20.61 24.10
CA VAL A 318 -14.80 20.58 22.64
C VAL A 318 -14.40 19.19 22.19
N ALA A 319 -15.24 18.57 21.37
CA ALA A 319 -14.92 17.31 20.72
C ALA A 319 -14.94 17.48 19.21
N ALA A 320 -13.87 17.06 18.54
CA ALA A 320 -13.73 17.14 17.10
C ALA A 320 -13.43 15.76 16.51
N VAL A 321 -14.10 15.42 15.42
CA VAL A 321 -13.90 14.16 14.69
C VAL A 321 -13.08 14.41 13.45
N TYR A 322 -12.03 13.62 13.26
CA TYR A 322 -11.16 13.64 12.10
C TYR A 322 -11.25 12.31 11.34
N ASP A 323 -11.38 12.41 10.02
CA ASP A 323 -11.09 11.32 9.11
C ASP A 323 -9.57 11.28 8.91
N VAL A 324 -8.95 10.20 9.36
CA VAL A 324 -7.49 10.06 9.35
C VAL A 324 -6.98 9.89 7.91
N ARG A 325 -7.75 9.22 7.04
CA ARG A 325 -7.36 8.97 5.64
C ARG A 325 -7.44 10.25 4.81
N ARG A 326 -8.48 11.06 5.02
CA ARG A 326 -8.65 12.36 4.35
C ARG A 326 -7.84 13.48 5.00
N GLY A 327 -7.34 13.25 6.22
CA GLY A 327 -6.66 14.25 7.04
C GLY A 327 -7.53 15.49 7.32
N ALA A 328 -8.86 15.29 7.36
CA ALA A 328 -9.84 16.37 7.41
C ALA A 328 -10.70 16.26 8.67
N MET A 329 -11.01 17.41 9.27
CA MET A 329 -12.01 17.49 10.34
C MET A 329 -13.40 17.38 9.72
N GLU A 330 -14.21 16.47 10.23
CA GLU A 330 -15.57 16.29 9.74
C GLU A 330 -16.58 17.09 10.54
N ARG A 331 -16.45 17.07 11.87
CA ARG A 331 -17.42 17.66 12.79
C ARG A 331 -16.74 18.12 14.06
N GLU A 332 -17.25 19.19 14.63
CA GLU A 332 -16.83 19.75 15.92
C GLU A 332 -18.05 20.16 16.74
N GLY A 333 -18.12 19.69 17.98
CA GLY A 333 -19.20 19.98 18.92
C GLY A 333 -18.67 20.59 20.21
N HIS A 334 -19.35 21.61 20.71
CA HIS A 334 -19.00 22.36 21.92
C HIS A 334 -20.09 22.15 22.96
N LEU A 335 -19.73 21.48 24.05
CA LEU A 335 -20.58 21.30 25.21
C LEU A 335 -20.16 22.27 26.31
N ARG A 336 -21.07 23.19 26.69
CA ARG A 336 -20.81 24.13 27.78
C ARG A 336 -20.73 23.37 29.11
N LEU A 337 -19.70 23.64 29.90
CA LEU A 337 -19.52 23.11 31.25
C LEU A 337 -20.04 24.11 32.29
N ALA A 338 -20.64 23.58 33.35
CA ALA A 338 -20.99 24.33 34.56
C ALA A 338 -20.07 23.87 35.69
N ASP A 339 -19.24 24.76 36.23
CA ASP A 339 -18.26 24.45 37.27
C ASP A 339 -17.33 23.27 36.91
N GLY A 340 -16.95 23.15 35.63
CA GLY A 340 -16.12 22.05 35.12
C GLY A 340 -16.87 20.76 34.81
N ILE A 341 -18.18 20.71 35.07
CA ILE A 341 -18.98 19.48 34.96
C ILE A 341 -19.90 19.55 33.73
N PRO A 342 -19.98 18.48 32.91
CA PRO A 342 -20.97 18.37 31.84
C PRO A 342 -22.41 18.35 32.40
N PRO A 343 -23.36 19.09 31.80
CA PRO A 343 -24.77 19.03 32.22
C PRO A 343 -25.35 17.62 32.01
N ARG A 344 -26.42 17.28 32.75
CA ARG A 344 -27.09 15.97 32.60
C ARG A 344 -27.51 15.72 31.14
N GLY A 345 -27.13 14.56 30.60
CA GLY A 345 -27.37 14.19 29.21
C GLY A 345 -26.48 14.90 28.18
N GLY A 346 -25.59 15.82 28.61
CA GLY A 346 -24.72 16.58 27.71
C GLY A 346 -23.70 15.71 26.98
N VAL A 347 -23.11 14.72 27.66
CA VAL A 347 -22.15 13.78 27.05
C VAL A 347 -22.84 12.88 26.01
N ASP A 348 -24.03 12.39 26.30
CA ASP A 348 -24.83 11.60 25.34
C ASP A 348 -25.25 12.42 24.13
N ALA A 349 -25.65 13.68 24.33
CA ALA A 349 -25.97 14.60 23.25
C ALA A 349 -24.74 14.90 22.37
N LEU A 350 -23.57 15.07 22.99
CA LEU A 350 -22.31 15.27 22.28
C LEU A 350 -21.94 14.02 21.48
N ALA A 351 -22.05 12.82 22.07
CA ALA A 351 -21.80 11.56 21.37
C ALA A 351 -22.72 11.36 20.16
N ALA A 352 -24.02 11.62 20.30
CA ALA A 352 -24.99 11.56 19.20
C ALA A 352 -24.60 12.54 18.08
N PHE A 353 -24.33 13.80 18.41
CA PHE A 353 -23.90 14.81 17.45
C PHE A 353 -22.63 14.40 16.69
N LEU A 354 -21.62 13.85 17.38
CA LEU A 354 -20.35 13.44 16.75
C LEU A 354 -20.49 12.25 15.81
N LEU A 355 -21.51 11.39 15.99
CA LEU A 355 -21.79 10.23 15.15
C LEU A 355 -22.72 10.57 13.97
N THR A 356 -23.81 11.29 14.24
CA THR A 356 -24.90 11.48 13.26
C THR A 356 -25.05 12.92 12.79
N GLY A 357 -24.49 13.90 13.51
CA GLY A 357 -24.74 15.33 13.29
C GLY A 357 -26.09 15.81 13.84
N GLU A 358 -26.79 14.99 14.63
CA GLU A 358 -28.07 15.34 15.24
C GLU A 358 -27.94 16.56 16.15
N ARG A 359 -28.81 17.56 15.94
CA ARG A 359 -28.78 18.82 16.68
C ARG A 359 -29.38 18.65 18.07
N SER A 360 -28.76 19.29 19.06
CA SER A 360 -29.26 19.36 20.43
C SER A 360 -29.09 20.77 20.97
N GLY A 361 -30.02 21.23 21.82
CA GLY A 361 -29.90 22.52 22.50
C GLY A 361 -28.71 22.60 23.47
N LEU A 362 -28.09 21.47 23.80
CA LEU A 362 -26.89 21.39 24.65
C LEU A 362 -25.58 21.53 23.87
N ILE A 363 -25.61 21.34 22.54
CA ILE A 363 -24.42 21.32 21.69
C ILE A 363 -24.42 22.55 20.80
N SER A 364 -23.35 23.34 20.90
CA SER A 364 -23.08 24.44 20.00
C SER A 364 -22.02 24.05 18.98
N THR A 365 -22.08 24.61 17.78
CA THR A 365 -21.02 24.54 16.78
C THR A 365 -20.43 25.94 16.60
N PRO A 366 -19.17 26.09 16.19
CA PRO A 366 -18.61 27.39 15.86
C PRO A 366 -19.50 28.07 14.80
N SER A 367 -20.12 29.21 15.15
CA SER A 367 -20.91 30.00 14.20
C SER A 367 -19.96 30.65 13.20
N GLY A 368 -19.97 30.20 11.94
CA GLY A 368 -19.09 30.77 10.91
C GLY A 368 -18.79 29.93 9.66
N SER A 369 -19.31 28.71 9.52
CA SER A 369 -19.25 27.97 8.25
C SER A 369 -20.64 27.48 7.90
N SER A 370 -21.43 28.38 7.29
CA SER A 370 -22.49 27.97 6.39
C SER A 370 -21.89 27.03 5.35
N MET A 371 -22.26 25.74 5.41
CA MET A 371 -22.16 24.86 4.26
C MET A 371 -23.07 25.44 3.16
N HIS A 372 -22.47 26.24 2.28
CA HIS A 372 -22.93 26.44 0.91
C HIS A 372 -21.78 26.02 -0.01
N PRO A 373 -22.05 25.28 -1.10
CA PRO A 373 -21.04 24.89 -2.07
C PRO A 373 -20.71 26.11 -2.93
N GLU A 374 -19.83 26.97 -2.45
CA GLU A 374 -19.27 28.05 -3.26
C GLU A 374 -17.77 27.83 -3.40
N ALA A 375 -17.33 27.88 -4.65
CA ALA A 375 -16.03 27.41 -5.13
C ALA A 375 -14.88 27.87 -4.24
N SER A 376 -14.19 26.91 -3.62
CA SER A 376 -12.94 27.11 -2.93
C SER A 376 -11.93 27.77 -3.88
N GLN A 377 -11.68 29.07 -3.73
CA GLN A 377 -10.40 29.61 -4.13
C GLN A 377 -9.34 28.96 -3.23
N PRO A 378 -8.27 28.39 -3.80
CA PRO A 378 -7.31 27.62 -3.03
C PRO A 378 -6.53 28.57 -2.11
N ALA A 379 -6.80 28.47 -0.80
CA ALA A 379 -5.84 28.90 0.20
C ALA A 379 -4.54 28.14 -0.04
N GLN A 380 -3.48 28.86 -0.38
CA GLN A 380 -2.13 28.32 -0.58
C GLN A 380 -1.65 27.68 0.72
N ARG A 381 -1.93 26.38 0.84
CA ARG A 381 -1.34 25.46 1.80
C ARG A 381 0.12 25.28 1.40
N ALA A 382 1.06 25.60 2.27
CA ALA A 382 2.39 25.01 2.16
C ALA A 382 2.23 23.51 2.47
N ALA A 383 2.07 22.70 1.42
CA ALA A 383 1.95 21.25 1.54
C ALA A 383 3.21 20.68 2.18
N ARG A 384 3.07 19.85 3.21
CA ARG A 384 4.16 18.94 3.59
C ARG A 384 4.42 18.03 2.39
N PRO A 385 5.70 17.73 2.07
CA PRO A 385 6.02 16.90 0.92
C PRO A 385 5.45 15.50 1.14
N ASP A 386 4.58 15.08 0.24
CA ASP A 386 4.14 13.69 0.21
C ASP A 386 5.37 12.81 -0.10
N VAL A 387 5.61 11.84 0.78
CA VAL A 387 6.80 10.98 0.74
C VAL A 387 6.72 9.89 -0.32
N THR A 388 5.57 9.73 -0.98
CA THR A 388 5.39 8.86 -2.16
C THR A 388 5.43 9.65 -3.46
N VAL A 389 5.66 10.97 -3.39
CA VAL A 389 5.86 11.82 -4.58
C VAL A 389 6.98 11.28 -5.43
N HIS A 390 6.68 11.12 -6.72
CA HIS A 390 7.62 10.65 -7.74
C HIS A 390 8.25 9.29 -7.42
N ARG A 391 7.48 8.40 -6.79
CA ARG A 391 7.89 7.03 -6.46
C ARG A 391 6.85 6.05 -6.98
N HIS A 392 7.32 4.87 -7.39
CA HIS A 392 6.46 3.78 -7.85
C HIS A 392 6.07 2.90 -6.67
N LEU A 393 5.03 3.28 -5.92
CA LEU A 393 4.64 2.61 -4.68
C LEU A 393 3.12 2.63 -4.47
N GLY A 394 2.53 1.44 -4.34
CA GLY A 394 1.11 1.29 -4.04
C GLY A 394 0.29 0.97 -5.27
N PHE A 395 -0.78 1.71 -5.49
CA PHE A 395 -1.75 1.44 -6.55
C PHE A 395 -1.20 1.85 -7.92
N TYR A 396 -1.32 0.96 -8.91
CA TYR A 396 -0.77 1.18 -10.23
C TYR A 396 -1.86 1.09 -11.31
N ILE A 397 -1.90 2.10 -12.17
CA ILE A 397 -2.69 2.06 -13.40
C ILE A 397 -1.93 2.76 -14.53
N ARG A 398 -1.89 2.11 -15.70
CA ARG A 398 -1.26 2.64 -16.90
C ARG A 398 -2.11 2.36 -18.14
N PRO A 399 -2.94 3.31 -18.57
CA PRO A 399 -3.44 3.36 -19.94
C PRO A 399 -2.35 3.81 -20.92
N ASN A 400 -2.21 3.10 -22.05
CA ASN A 400 -1.46 3.62 -23.19
C ASN A 400 -2.29 3.64 -24.48
N LEU A 401 -1.81 4.50 -25.40
CA LEU A 401 -2.26 4.59 -26.78
C LEU A 401 -1.07 4.33 -27.71
N ASP A 402 -1.18 3.29 -28.53
CA ASP A 402 -0.12 2.79 -29.39
C ASP A 402 -0.30 3.17 -30.85
N LEU A 403 0.79 3.56 -31.51
CA LEU A 403 0.86 3.74 -32.95
C LEU A 403 2.13 3.04 -33.46
N GLY A 404 2.02 2.28 -34.56
CA GLY A 404 3.20 1.63 -35.11
C GLY A 404 2.95 0.80 -36.35
N TYR A 405 3.71 -0.28 -36.50
CA TYR A 405 3.57 -1.21 -37.60
C TYR A 405 3.25 -2.60 -37.07
N VAL A 406 2.24 -3.24 -37.65
CA VAL A 406 1.82 -4.60 -37.31
C VAL A 406 1.80 -5.45 -38.57
N SER A 407 2.28 -6.69 -38.47
CA SER A 407 2.28 -7.69 -39.52
C SER A 407 1.77 -9.02 -38.98
N SER A 408 0.78 -9.60 -39.63
CA SER A 408 0.21 -10.90 -39.31
C SER A 408 0.36 -11.83 -40.52
N ASN A 409 0.95 -12.99 -40.28
CA ASN A 409 1.37 -13.94 -41.31
C ASN A 409 0.74 -15.31 -41.08
N ALA A 410 0.23 -15.89 -42.15
CA ALA A 410 -0.20 -17.27 -42.28
C ALA A 410 0.26 -17.82 -43.65
N PRO A 411 0.34 -19.14 -43.86
CA PRO A 411 0.72 -19.71 -45.15
C PRO A 411 -0.12 -19.13 -46.30
N GLY A 412 0.54 -18.46 -47.25
CA GLY A 412 -0.10 -17.82 -48.41
C GLY A 412 -0.84 -16.50 -48.12
N ARG A 413 -0.83 -15.98 -46.88
CA ARG A 413 -1.56 -14.75 -46.50
C ARG A 413 -0.71 -13.89 -45.54
N THR A 414 -0.40 -12.67 -45.97
CA THR A 414 0.22 -11.66 -45.11
C THR A 414 -0.65 -10.41 -45.10
N ILE A 415 -0.94 -9.91 -43.90
CA ILE A 415 -1.62 -8.63 -43.69
C ILE A 415 -0.66 -7.77 -42.88
N SER A 416 -0.32 -6.59 -43.37
CA SER A 416 0.56 -5.68 -42.65
C SER A 416 0.21 -4.23 -42.92
N GLY A 417 0.53 -3.35 -41.99
CA GLY A 417 0.28 -1.91 -42.15
C GLY A 417 0.46 -1.14 -40.86
N ALA A 418 0.06 0.14 -40.90
CA ALA A 418 0.03 0.99 -39.73
C ALA A 418 -0.92 0.40 -38.69
N GLY A 419 -0.47 0.27 -37.44
CA GLY A 419 -1.24 -0.24 -36.32
C GLY A 419 -1.67 0.88 -35.39
N LEU A 420 -2.87 0.74 -34.82
CA LEU A 420 -3.34 1.50 -33.66
C LEU A 420 -3.71 0.51 -32.57
N GLY A 421 -3.29 0.79 -31.34
CA GLY A 421 -3.60 -0.03 -30.18
C GLY A 421 -3.98 0.81 -28.97
N VAL A 422 -4.68 0.17 -28.05
CA VAL A 422 -4.92 0.68 -26.70
C VAL A 422 -4.60 -0.42 -25.71
N ASP A 423 -4.03 -0.02 -24.60
CA ASP A 423 -3.73 -0.95 -23.53
C ASP A 423 -4.09 -0.37 -22.15
N LEU A 424 -4.27 -1.26 -21.20
CA LEU A 424 -4.54 -0.95 -19.82
C LEU A 424 -3.85 -1.97 -18.92
N SER A 425 -2.93 -1.47 -18.11
CA SER A 425 -2.35 -2.21 -16.99
C SER A 425 -3.00 -1.74 -15.69
N LEU A 426 -3.40 -2.68 -14.83
CA LEU A 426 -3.94 -2.40 -13.50
C LEU A 426 -3.28 -3.34 -12.50
N GLY A 427 -2.72 -2.79 -11.41
CA GLY A 427 -1.99 -3.60 -10.45
C GLY A 427 -1.52 -2.83 -9.24
N SER A 428 -0.42 -3.30 -8.68
CA SER A 428 0.24 -2.65 -7.55
C SER A 428 1.75 -2.85 -7.58
N ALA A 429 2.47 -1.89 -7.00
CA ALA A 429 3.87 -2.10 -6.65
C ALA A 429 3.97 -3.14 -5.53
N VAL A 430 4.52 -4.32 -5.84
CA VAL A 430 4.78 -5.35 -4.81
C VAL A 430 6.12 -5.09 -4.10
N LEU A 431 7.00 -4.35 -4.75
CA LEU A 431 8.15 -3.64 -4.17
C LEU A 431 8.22 -2.26 -4.82
N GLU A 432 8.89 -1.29 -4.20
CA GLU A 432 9.13 0.00 -4.85
C GLU A 432 9.83 -0.22 -6.20
N ASN A 433 9.32 0.41 -7.26
CA ASN A 433 9.78 0.27 -8.64
C ASN A 433 9.52 -1.10 -9.29
N PHE A 434 8.86 -2.05 -8.61
CA PHE A 434 8.53 -3.35 -9.19
C PHE A 434 7.03 -3.62 -9.10
N ILE A 435 6.39 -3.57 -10.27
CA ILE A 435 4.95 -3.64 -10.43
C ILE A 435 4.56 -5.05 -10.88
N LEU A 436 3.53 -5.59 -10.24
CA LEU A 436 2.78 -6.74 -10.73
C LEU A 436 1.38 -6.26 -11.12
N ALA A 437 0.98 -6.52 -12.37
CA ALA A 437 -0.29 -6.04 -12.92
C ALA A 437 -0.99 -7.10 -13.78
N GLY A 438 -2.30 -6.95 -13.94
CA GLY A 438 -3.03 -7.53 -15.06
C GLY A 438 -2.99 -6.56 -16.24
N HIS A 439 -2.69 -7.07 -17.42
CA HIS A 439 -2.56 -6.28 -18.64
C HIS A 439 -3.52 -6.78 -19.71
N VAL A 440 -4.35 -5.87 -20.19
CA VAL A 440 -5.21 -6.06 -21.37
C VAL A 440 -4.73 -5.11 -22.45
N TRP A 441 -4.44 -5.64 -23.63
CA TRP A 441 -4.17 -4.80 -24.79
C TRP A 441 -4.92 -5.29 -26.02
N SER A 442 -5.31 -4.32 -26.84
CA SER A 442 -6.03 -4.53 -28.09
C SER A 442 -5.40 -3.66 -29.17
N GLY A 443 -5.10 -4.25 -30.31
CA GLY A 443 -4.48 -3.53 -31.42
C GLY A 443 -4.86 -4.12 -32.77
N GLY A 444 -4.82 -3.28 -33.81
CA GLY A 444 -5.22 -3.67 -35.15
C GLY A 444 -4.57 -2.84 -36.23
N ILE A 445 -4.59 -3.34 -37.46
CA ILE A 445 -4.08 -2.60 -38.62
C ILE A 445 -5.14 -1.59 -39.07
N LEU A 446 -4.75 -0.32 -39.13
CA LEU A 446 -5.42 0.78 -39.81
C LEU A 446 -5.28 0.57 -41.32
N SER A 447 -6.29 -0.03 -41.97
CA SER A 447 -6.32 -0.15 -43.43
C SER A 447 -7.48 0.67 -44.03
N SER A 448 -7.22 1.24 -45.21
CA SER A 448 -8.24 1.86 -46.09
C SER A 448 -8.90 0.87 -47.05
N ALA A 449 -8.41 -0.37 -47.10
CA ALA A 449 -8.94 -1.45 -47.91
C ALA A 449 -9.83 -2.38 -47.07
N ALA A 450 -10.70 -3.15 -47.72
CA ALA A 450 -11.78 -3.92 -47.12
C ALA A 450 -11.41 -4.91 -46.00
N SER A 451 -10.14 -5.12 -45.62
CA SER A 451 -9.71 -6.09 -44.62
C SER A 451 -9.12 -5.45 -43.36
N LYS A 452 -9.73 -5.70 -42.20
CA LYS A 452 -9.26 -5.24 -40.87
C LYS A 452 -8.85 -6.43 -40.01
N GLN A 453 -7.92 -6.23 -39.08
CA GLN A 453 -7.60 -7.21 -38.05
C GLN A 453 -7.67 -6.57 -36.68
N VAL A 454 -8.10 -7.34 -35.68
CA VAL A 454 -8.09 -6.95 -34.27
C VAL A 454 -7.49 -8.09 -33.48
N LEU A 455 -6.43 -7.82 -32.75
CA LEU A 455 -5.78 -8.72 -31.82
C LEU A 455 -6.11 -8.26 -30.40
N VAL A 456 -6.68 -9.13 -29.58
CA VAL A 456 -6.94 -8.89 -28.15
C VAL A 456 -6.11 -9.86 -27.33
N ASN A 457 -5.48 -9.36 -26.27
CA ASN A 457 -4.69 -10.19 -25.37
C ASN A 457 -4.96 -9.81 -23.91
N LEU A 458 -4.84 -10.80 -23.03
CA LEU A 458 -4.97 -10.65 -21.59
C LEU A 458 -3.95 -11.54 -20.87
N GLY A 459 -3.21 -10.97 -19.92
CA GLY A 459 -2.33 -11.76 -19.07
C GLY A 459 -1.61 -10.97 -17.98
N PRO A 460 -0.82 -11.65 -17.14
CA PRO A 460 0.02 -11.00 -16.14
C PRO A 460 1.17 -10.22 -16.77
N GLU A 461 1.44 -9.06 -16.19
CA GLU A 461 2.52 -8.15 -16.53
C GLU A 461 3.42 -7.91 -15.32
N ILE A 462 4.72 -7.85 -15.60
CA ILE A 462 5.74 -7.37 -14.66
C ILE A 462 6.38 -6.13 -15.25
N THR A 463 6.45 -5.03 -14.48
CA THR A 463 7.18 -3.82 -14.86
C THR A 463 8.23 -3.47 -13.81
N TRP A 464 9.45 -3.16 -14.27
CA TRP A 464 10.55 -2.69 -13.44
C TRP A 464 10.93 -1.26 -13.82
N TYR A 465 10.94 -0.34 -12.85
CA TYR A 465 11.39 1.05 -13.02
C TYR A 465 12.84 1.25 -12.55
N PHE A 466 13.62 1.95 -13.34
CA PHE A 466 15.01 2.33 -13.10
C PHE A 466 15.04 3.81 -12.67
N MET A 467 15.00 4.02 -11.38
CA MET A 467 15.11 5.35 -10.77
C MET A 467 16.57 5.79 -10.64
N PRO A 468 16.86 7.11 -10.65
CA PRO A 468 15.92 8.23 -10.71
C PRO A 468 15.50 8.63 -12.15
N LEU A 469 15.98 7.92 -13.18
CA LEU A 469 15.73 8.27 -14.59
C LEU A 469 14.28 8.05 -15.03
N ASN A 470 13.48 7.33 -14.23
CA ASN A 470 12.11 6.95 -14.50
C ASN A 470 11.95 6.28 -15.88
N VAL A 471 12.85 5.35 -16.16
CA VAL A 471 12.82 4.45 -17.32
C VAL A 471 12.30 3.12 -16.86
N TYR A 472 11.49 2.42 -17.65
CA TYR A 472 10.96 1.11 -17.28
C TYR A 472 11.17 0.05 -18.35
N LEU A 473 11.22 -1.20 -17.90
CA LEU A 473 11.08 -2.39 -18.73
C LEU A 473 9.85 -3.17 -18.27
N SER A 474 9.02 -3.58 -19.21
CA SER A 474 7.82 -4.39 -18.95
C SER A 474 7.81 -5.63 -19.82
N ALA A 475 7.30 -6.73 -19.26
CA ALA A 475 7.07 -7.97 -19.95
C ALA A 475 5.69 -8.54 -19.56
N THR A 476 4.93 -8.95 -20.58
CA THR A 476 3.61 -9.58 -20.42
C THR A 476 3.57 -10.91 -21.15
N LEU A 477 3.02 -11.94 -20.50
CA LEU A 477 2.65 -13.20 -21.12
C LEU A 477 1.14 -13.29 -21.14
N ALA A 478 0.53 -13.59 -22.29
CA ALA A 478 -0.92 -13.49 -22.43
C ALA A 478 -1.56 -14.61 -23.24
N LEU A 479 -2.86 -14.78 -23.00
CA LEU A 479 -3.75 -15.43 -23.93
C LEU A 479 -4.08 -14.45 -25.05
N ALA A 480 -3.92 -14.87 -26.30
CA ALA A 480 -4.08 -14.04 -27.48
C ALA A 480 -5.24 -14.53 -28.34
N ARG A 481 -6.00 -13.61 -28.94
CA ARG A 481 -7.04 -13.95 -29.92
C ARG A 481 -7.08 -12.93 -31.05
N LEU A 482 -7.08 -13.42 -32.28
CA LEU A 482 -7.09 -12.62 -33.51
C LEU A 482 -8.44 -12.79 -34.23
N SER A 483 -9.08 -11.67 -34.54
CA SER A 483 -10.27 -11.60 -35.39
C SER A 483 -9.93 -10.88 -36.70
N LEU A 484 -10.32 -11.50 -37.82
CA LEU A 484 -10.14 -10.98 -39.17
C LEU A 484 -11.48 -10.55 -39.74
N TYR A 485 -11.53 -9.33 -40.28
CA TYR A 485 -12.71 -8.74 -40.88
C TYR A 485 -12.48 -8.47 -42.36
N SER A 486 -13.49 -8.68 -43.19
CA SER A 486 -13.53 -8.31 -44.61
C SER A 486 -14.89 -7.70 -44.94
N GLY A 487 -14.91 -6.53 -45.59
CA GLY A 487 -16.16 -5.83 -45.93
C GLY A 487 -17.04 -5.47 -44.73
N GLY A 488 -16.44 -5.28 -43.55
CA GLY A 488 -17.16 -4.98 -42.30
C GLY A 488 -17.80 -6.19 -41.59
N ARG A 489 -17.63 -7.41 -42.12
CA ARG A 489 -18.02 -8.66 -41.47
C ARG A 489 -16.81 -9.43 -40.97
N GLU A 490 -16.92 -10.07 -39.82
CA GLU A 490 -15.93 -11.02 -39.33
C GLU A 490 -15.93 -12.24 -40.26
N VAL A 491 -14.78 -12.56 -40.83
CA VAL A 491 -14.62 -13.66 -41.81
C VAL A 491 -13.85 -14.84 -41.24
N SER A 492 -13.08 -14.62 -40.18
CA SER A 492 -12.36 -15.67 -39.47
C SER A 492 -12.03 -15.21 -38.05
N GLU A 493 -12.14 -16.12 -37.09
CA GLU A 493 -11.74 -15.96 -35.70
C GLU A 493 -10.74 -17.07 -35.38
N THR A 494 -9.74 -16.77 -34.58
CA THR A 494 -8.78 -17.78 -34.11
C THR A 494 -9.22 -18.36 -32.77
N ASP A 495 -8.75 -19.58 -32.49
CA ASP A 495 -8.74 -20.10 -31.13
C ASP A 495 -7.75 -19.28 -30.28
N TYR A 496 -7.84 -19.46 -28.96
CA TYR A 496 -6.90 -18.84 -28.04
C TYR A 496 -5.48 -19.35 -28.31
N GLY A 497 -4.60 -18.42 -28.59
CA GLY A 497 -3.19 -18.62 -28.73
C GLY A 497 -2.40 -18.00 -27.57
N PHE A 498 -1.13 -17.82 -27.82
CA PHE A 498 -0.19 -17.21 -26.89
C PHE A 498 0.30 -15.87 -27.42
N GLY A 499 0.43 -14.89 -26.52
CA GLY A 499 0.93 -13.55 -26.79
C GLY A 499 2.04 -13.15 -25.83
N VAL A 500 2.96 -12.33 -26.33
CA VAL A 500 4.02 -11.66 -25.57
C VAL A 500 3.99 -10.19 -25.92
N ASN A 501 4.13 -9.35 -24.90
CA ASN A 501 4.43 -7.93 -25.09
C ASN A 501 5.67 -7.57 -24.26
N LEU A 502 6.67 -6.98 -24.90
CA LEU A 502 7.84 -6.40 -24.27
C LEU A 502 7.82 -4.90 -24.50
N ALA A 503 7.91 -4.10 -23.43
CA ALA A 503 7.95 -2.65 -23.55
C ALA A 503 9.15 -2.06 -22.81
N ALA A 504 9.75 -1.04 -23.41
CA ALA A 504 10.74 -0.20 -22.79
C ALA A 504 10.29 1.26 -22.92
N GLY A 505 10.13 1.96 -21.80
CA GLY A 505 9.60 3.31 -21.81
C GLY A 505 10.30 4.25 -20.86
N ARG A 506 10.05 5.54 -21.06
CA ARG A 506 10.47 6.60 -20.16
C ARG A 506 9.26 7.42 -19.79
N GLU A 507 9.15 7.74 -18.52
CA GLU A 507 8.11 8.58 -17.98
C GLU A 507 8.70 9.83 -17.35
N TRP A 508 7.92 10.89 -17.39
CA TRP A 508 8.19 12.16 -16.75
C TRP A 508 7.07 12.45 -15.79
N TRP A 509 7.42 12.73 -14.55
CA TRP A 509 6.45 13.17 -13.55
C TRP A 509 5.87 14.51 -13.98
N VAL A 510 4.55 14.56 -14.08
CA VAL A 510 3.79 15.78 -14.37
C VAL A 510 2.96 16.24 -13.16
N SER A 511 2.87 15.39 -12.15
CA SER A 511 2.27 15.63 -10.83
C SER A 511 2.92 14.70 -9.81
N ASP A 512 2.54 14.84 -8.54
CA ASP A 512 3.04 14.08 -7.41
C ASP A 512 3.03 12.55 -7.65
N HIS A 513 1.97 12.05 -8.31
CA HIS A 513 1.78 10.61 -8.60
C HIS A 513 1.51 10.28 -10.07
N TRP A 514 1.40 11.28 -10.94
CA TRP A 514 1.16 11.05 -12.37
C TRP A 514 2.45 11.21 -13.16
N GLY A 515 2.79 10.17 -13.93
CA GLY A 515 3.78 10.20 -15.00
C GLY A 515 3.10 10.23 -16.36
N LEU A 516 3.63 11.02 -17.30
CA LEU A 516 3.36 10.86 -18.73
C LEU A 516 4.61 10.32 -19.39
N GLY A 517 4.48 9.41 -20.35
CA GLY A 517 5.62 8.77 -20.95
C GLY A 517 5.49 8.42 -22.41
N VAL A 518 6.62 7.98 -22.94
CA VAL A 518 6.71 7.33 -24.25
C VAL A 518 7.35 5.98 -24.09
N SER A 519 6.86 4.98 -24.82
CA SER A 519 7.45 3.65 -24.80
C SER A 519 7.55 3.06 -26.19
N ALA A 520 8.54 2.19 -26.38
CA ALA A 520 8.61 1.30 -27.52
C ALA A 520 8.13 -0.08 -27.07
N GLN A 521 7.18 -0.65 -27.80
CA GLN A 521 6.64 -1.98 -27.54
C GLN A 521 6.94 -2.92 -28.70
N ALA A 522 7.26 -4.17 -28.36
CA ALA A 522 7.38 -5.29 -29.28
C ALA A 522 6.35 -6.35 -28.90
N VAL A 523 5.39 -6.58 -29.81
CA VAL A 523 4.30 -7.52 -29.62
C VAL A 523 4.54 -8.74 -30.49
N PHE A 524 4.36 -9.93 -29.91
CA PHE A 524 4.33 -11.18 -30.64
C PHE A 524 3.06 -11.95 -30.24
N ALA A 525 2.34 -12.51 -31.20
CA ALA A 525 1.25 -13.42 -30.92
C ALA A 525 1.22 -14.57 -31.92
N SER A 526 0.86 -15.76 -31.44
CA SER A 526 0.71 -16.95 -32.27
C SER A 526 -0.65 -17.60 -31.96
N THR A 527 -1.57 -17.52 -32.92
CA THR A 527 -2.98 -17.90 -32.76
C THR A 527 -3.39 -18.91 -33.86
N PRO A 528 -3.85 -20.12 -33.51
CA PRO A 528 -4.34 -21.10 -34.49
C PRO A 528 -5.73 -20.73 -35.01
N GLU A 529 -5.96 -20.85 -36.31
CA GLU A 529 -7.28 -20.62 -36.92
C GLU A 529 -8.26 -21.73 -36.52
N SER A 530 -9.51 -21.37 -36.20
CA SER A 530 -10.52 -22.31 -35.66
C SER A 530 -11.06 -23.31 -36.70
N ALA A 531 -10.64 -23.26 -37.97
CA ALA A 531 -11.11 -24.14 -39.05
C ALA A 531 -10.26 -25.42 -39.22
N PRO A 532 -10.81 -26.52 -39.79
CA PRO A 532 -10.10 -27.79 -39.97
C PRO A 532 -8.90 -27.65 -40.93
N GLY A 533 -7.68 -27.96 -40.47
CA GLY A 533 -6.43 -27.78 -41.22
C GLY A 533 -5.40 -26.83 -40.58
N THR A 534 -5.69 -26.31 -39.37
CA THR A 534 -4.80 -25.61 -38.40
C THR A 534 -3.67 -24.79 -39.01
N VAL A 535 -4.06 -23.84 -39.87
CA VAL A 535 -3.20 -22.71 -40.21
C VAL A 535 -3.00 -21.85 -38.96
N ARG A 536 -1.74 -21.50 -38.66
CA ARG A 536 -1.38 -20.64 -37.53
C ARG A 536 -1.07 -19.24 -38.02
N TRP A 537 -1.70 -18.25 -37.41
CA TRP A 537 -1.36 -16.86 -37.57
C TRP A 537 -0.25 -16.48 -36.61
N THR A 538 0.80 -15.85 -37.14
CA THR A 538 1.87 -15.24 -36.35
C THR A 538 1.84 -13.74 -36.56
N THR A 539 1.59 -13.01 -35.49
CA THR A 539 1.53 -11.54 -35.48
C THR A 539 2.77 -10.99 -34.81
N PHE A 540 3.41 -10.03 -35.47
CA PHE A 540 4.47 -9.21 -34.91
C PHE A 540 4.07 -7.74 -34.99
N GLY A 541 4.31 -6.99 -33.92
CA GLY A 541 4.08 -5.55 -33.86
C GLY A 541 5.29 -4.84 -33.28
N ALA A 542 5.63 -3.69 -33.84
CA ALA A 542 6.55 -2.73 -33.26
C ALA A 542 5.83 -1.38 -33.18
N THR A 543 5.55 -0.93 -31.96
CA THR A 543 4.74 0.27 -31.71
C THR A 543 5.46 1.25 -30.80
N LEU A 544 5.11 2.52 -30.94
CA LEU A 544 5.39 3.56 -29.98
C LEU A 544 4.10 3.87 -29.23
N ALA A 545 4.17 3.93 -27.91
CA ALA A 545 3.04 4.24 -27.05
C ALA A 545 3.23 5.59 -26.38
N MET A 546 2.13 6.30 -26.17
CA MET A 546 2.05 7.34 -25.15
C MET A 546 1.40 6.74 -23.91
N SER A 547 2.07 6.85 -22.76
CA SER A 547 1.58 6.34 -21.47
C SER A 547 1.11 7.47 -20.56
N ALA A 548 0.08 7.19 -19.77
CA ALA A 548 -0.25 7.97 -18.59
C ALA A 548 -0.32 7.03 -17.39
N THR A 549 0.58 7.19 -16.44
CA THR A 549 0.76 6.26 -15.33
C THR A 549 0.47 6.94 -14.02
N TYR A 550 -0.41 6.35 -13.21
CA TYR A 550 -0.56 6.71 -11.82
C TYR A 550 0.11 5.65 -10.95
N ASN A 551 0.89 6.11 -9.98
CA ASN A 551 1.71 5.26 -9.13
C ASN A 551 1.45 5.48 -7.64
#